data_AF-A0A0H5QN28-F1
#
_entry.id   AF-A0A0H5QN28-F1
#
_cell.length_a   1.000
_cell.length_b   1.000
_cell.length_c   1.000
_cell.angle_alpha   90.00
_cell.angle_beta   90.00
_cell.angle_gamma   90.00
#
_symmetry.space_group_name_H-M   'P 1'
#
loop_
_entity.id
_entity.type
_entity.pdbx_description
1 polymer ?
#
loop_
_entity_poly.entity_id
_entity_poly.type
_entity_poly.pdbx_seq_one_letter_code
_entity_poly.pdbx_strand_id
1 'polypeptide(L)'
;MALFRHVISGTTPGEQWSFTLHSEGTLSVGDANTALAAAITAAYSGGFSTITAPDVDTTLASTATIDPETDGQITRVESVLALTGAAEEEMLPFQCATVITLITASATRHGRGRFYLPPLAVSTLASGRLTSAATSNLDTAFTAFFDELATAGLTVVVRNRTGHVSTPITEARVGDVVDTQRRRRNKLQEAYTVITV
;
A
#
# COMPACT_ATOMS: atom_id res chain seq x y z
N MET A 1 -20.82 7.23 10.62
CA MET A 1 -19.52 6.55 10.77
C MET A 1 -18.43 7.56 10.46
N ALA A 2 -17.30 7.51 11.17
CA ALA A 2 -16.14 8.33 10.85
C ALA A 2 -15.48 7.80 9.57
N LEU A 3 -15.03 8.72 8.70
CA LEU A 3 -14.23 8.41 7.52
C LEU A 3 -12.76 8.60 7.86
N PHE A 4 -11.95 7.58 7.58
CA PHE A 4 -10.52 7.58 7.84
C PHE A 4 -9.73 7.54 6.53
N ARG A 5 -8.64 8.30 6.49
CA ARG A 5 -7.57 8.16 5.52
C ARG A 5 -6.38 7.52 6.19
N HIS A 6 -6.02 6.34 5.72
CA HIS A 6 -4.87 5.58 6.19
C HIS A 6 -3.71 5.74 5.22
N VAL A 7 -2.51 5.92 5.76
CA VAL A 7 -1.25 6.00 5.01
C VAL A 7 -0.25 5.07 5.68
N ILE A 8 0.31 4.16 4.90
CA ILE A 8 1.49 3.38 5.29
C ILE A 8 2.66 3.92 4.49
N SER A 9 3.78 4.18 5.15
CA SER A 9 4.97 4.73 4.53
C SER A 9 6.25 4.13 5.07
N GLY A 10 7.29 4.28 4.28
CA GLY A 10 8.57 3.65 4.53
C GLY A 10 9.69 4.25 3.69
N THR A 11 10.88 3.66 3.85
CA THR A 11 12.11 4.08 3.19
C THR A 11 12.69 2.97 2.34
N THR A 12 13.45 3.40 1.34
CA THR A 12 14.45 2.60 0.61
C THR A 12 15.75 3.40 0.57
N PRO A 13 16.90 2.84 0.14
CA PRO A 13 18.13 3.60 0.02
C PRO A 13 17.91 4.84 -0.86
N GLY A 14 18.01 6.02 -0.25
CA GLY A 14 17.86 7.32 -0.91
C GLY A 14 16.43 7.79 -1.20
N GLU A 15 15.38 7.01 -0.90
CA GLU A 15 14.00 7.33 -1.32
C GLU A 15 12.93 6.94 -0.28
N GLN A 16 11.70 7.47 -0.46
CA GLN A 16 10.55 7.19 0.42
C GLN A 16 9.32 6.73 -0.35
N TRP A 17 8.69 5.66 0.12
CA TRP A 17 7.46 5.15 -0.45
C TRP A 17 6.27 5.32 0.50
N SER A 18 5.08 5.37 -0.09
CA SER A 18 3.84 5.31 0.68
C SER A 18 2.71 4.76 -0.17
N PHE A 19 1.70 4.22 0.49
CA PHE A 19 0.40 3.92 -0.09
C PHE A 19 -0.73 4.40 0.82
N THR A 20 -1.92 4.58 0.24
CA THR A 20 -3.07 5.15 0.92
C THR A 20 -4.32 4.33 0.63
N LEU A 21 -5.13 4.11 1.66
CA LEU A 21 -6.49 3.58 1.53
C LEU A 21 -7.42 4.34 2.48
N HIS A 22 -8.73 4.16 2.33
CA HIS A 22 -9.72 4.78 3.19
C HIS A 22 -10.59 3.70 3.83
N SER A 23 -11.11 3.97 5.01
CA SER A 23 -12.08 3.11 5.67
C SER A 23 -13.14 3.94 6.39
N GLU A 24 -14.25 3.31 6.72
CA GLU A 24 -15.27 3.88 7.58
C GLU A 24 -15.51 2.96 8.78
N GLY A 25 -15.79 3.57 9.93
CA GLY A 25 -16.05 2.82 11.16
C GLY A 25 -16.59 3.70 12.29
N THR A 26 -16.73 3.10 13.48
CA THR A 26 -17.16 3.79 14.71
C THR A 26 -16.02 3.95 15.73
N LEU A 27 -14.79 3.57 15.35
CA LEU A 27 -13.60 3.67 16.17
C LEU A 27 -13.18 5.13 16.41
N SER A 28 -12.36 5.34 17.45
CA SER A 28 -11.58 6.56 17.55
C SER A 28 -10.46 6.57 16.50
N VAL A 29 -9.92 7.75 16.16
CA VAL A 29 -8.78 7.86 15.24
C VAL A 29 -7.53 7.12 15.76
N GLY A 30 -7.36 7.05 17.09
CA GLY A 30 -6.27 6.30 17.72
C GLY A 30 -6.43 4.80 17.54
N ASP A 31 -7.62 4.26 17.83
CA ASP A 31 -7.90 2.83 17.67
C ASP A 31 -7.84 2.40 16.19
N ALA A 32 -8.34 3.25 15.28
CA ALA A 32 -8.24 3.02 13.85
C ALA A 32 -6.77 3.02 13.38
N ASN A 33 -5.89 3.83 13.99
CA ASN A 33 -4.47 3.81 13.69
C ASN A 33 -3.77 2.56 14.23
N THR A 34 -4.13 2.12 15.45
CA THR A 34 -3.65 0.85 16.01
C THR A 34 -4.06 -0.32 15.13
N ALA A 35 -5.30 -0.35 14.63
CA ALA A 35 -5.77 -1.36 13.68
C ALA A 35 -4.99 -1.33 12.36
N LEU A 36 -4.67 -0.14 11.82
CA LEU A 36 -3.83 0.00 10.63
C LEU A 36 -2.41 -0.55 10.87
N ALA A 37 -1.80 -0.23 12.01
CA ALA A 37 -0.48 -0.72 12.39
C ALA A 37 -0.48 -2.26 12.53
N ALA A 38 -1.50 -2.82 13.19
CA ALA A 38 -1.68 -4.26 13.30
C ALA A 38 -1.86 -4.91 11.91
N ALA A 39 -2.66 -4.32 11.02
CA ALA A 39 -2.91 -4.85 9.69
C ALA A 39 -1.65 -4.96 8.85
N ILE A 40 -0.78 -3.94 8.84
CA ILE A 40 0.48 -4.02 8.10
C ILE A 40 1.47 -5.00 8.73
N THR A 41 1.50 -5.10 10.06
CA THR A 41 2.27 -6.16 10.74
C THR A 41 1.77 -7.54 10.35
N ALA A 42 0.44 -7.75 10.29
CA ALA A 42 -0.16 -9.01 9.85
C ALA A 42 0.21 -9.33 8.39
N ALA A 43 0.27 -8.34 7.50
CA ALA A 43 0.74 -8.54 6.14
C ALA A 43 2.21 -9.00 6.08
N TYR A 44 3.09 -8.38 6.89
CA TYR A 44 4.49 -8.79 7.00
C TYR A 44 4.63 -10.23 7.50
N SER A 45 3.86 -10.61 8.52
CA SER A 45 3.80 -11.99 9.03
C SER A 45 3.16 -12.96 8.03
N GLY A 46 2.22 -12.48 7.19
CA GLY A 46 1.54 -13.25 6.14
C GLY A 46 2.36 -13.45 4.86
N GLY A 47 3.65 -13.11 4.86
CA GLY A 47 4.56 -13.38 3.75
C GLY A 47 5.04 -12.14 2.99
N PHE A 48 4.55 -10.94 3.30
CA PHE A 48 5.02 -9.72 2.63
C PHE A 48 6.51 -9.45 2.90
N SER A 49 6.99 -9.76 4.11
CA SER A 49 8.41 -9.64 4.46
C SER A 49 9.32 -10.44 3.52
N THR A 50 8.91 -11.64 3.15
CA THR A 50 9.70 -12.60 2.34
C THR A 50 9.88 -12.19 0.87
N ILE A 51 9.08 -11.21 0.40
CA ILE A 51 9.10 -10.72 -0.98
C ILE A 51 9.53 -9.26 -1.08
N THR A 52 9.87 -8.64 0.05
CA THR A 52 10.46 -7.30 0.13
C THR A 52 11.93 -7.43 0.54
N ALA A 53 12.81 -6.68 -0.12
CA ALA A 53 14.24 -6.70 0.18
C ALA A 53 14.56 -6.08 1.55
N PRO A 54 15.71 -6.37 2.17
CA PRO A 54 16.07 -5.88 3.50
C PRO A 54 16.28 -4.36 3.55
N ASP A 55 16.51 -3.73 2.41
CA ASP A 55 16.63 -2.27 2.33
C ASP A 55 15.27 -1.56 2.24
N VAL A 56 14.16 -2.31 2.24
CA VAL A 56 12.80 -1.78 2.21
C VAL A 56 12.21 -1.82 3.63
N ASP A 57 12.17 -0.66 4.26
CA ASP A 57 11.62 -0.50 5.61
C ASP A 57 10.24 0.13 5.57
N THR A 58 9.30 -0.42 6.33
CA THR A 58 8.04 0.26 6.70
C THR A 58 8.22 0.89 8.07
N THR A 59 8.10 2.21 8.13
CA THR A 59 8.46 3.01 9.31
C THR A 59 7.29 3.70 9.98
N LEU A 60 6.16 3.85 9.27
CA LEU A 60 5.03 4.62 9.79
C LEU A 60 3.69 4.09 9.28
N ALA A 61 2.74 3.96 10.21
CA ALA A 61 1.31 3.92 9.92
C ALA A 61 0.67 5.21 10.44
N SER A 62 -0.06 5.91 9.58
CA SER A 62 -0.75 7.15 9.91
C SER A 62 -2.21 7.09 9.52
N THR A 63 -3.08 7.54 10.41
CA THR A 63 -4.52 7.59 10.20
C THR A 63 -5.02 8.99 10.50
N ALA A 64 -5.76 9.56 9.56
CA ALA A 64 -6.43 10.83 9.74
C ALA A 64 -7.95 10.67 9.62
N THR A 65 -8.71 11.30 10.51
CA THR A 65 -10.15 11.50 10.31
C THR A 65 -10.36 12.56 9.25
N ILE A 66 -11.30 12.28 8.34
CA ILE A 66 -11.65 13.14 7.20
C ILE A 66 -13.06 13.67 7.39
N ASP A 67 -13.24 14.96 7.11
CA ASP A 67 -14.55 15.56 6.92
C ASP A 67 -15.18 15.02 5.63
N PRO A 68 -16.29 14.27 5.69
CA PRO A 68 -16.90 13.67 4.52
C PRO A 68 -17.48 14.68 3.53
N GLU A 69 -17.72 15.94 3.93
CA GLU A 69 -18.28 16.98 3.04
C GLU A 69 -17.19 17.73 2.28
N THR A 70 -16.00 17.89 2.88
CA THR A 70 -14.91 18.70 2.30
C THR A 70 -13.68 17.90 1.89
N ASP A 71 -13.59 16.63 2.31
CA ASP A 71 -12.38 15.80 2.29
C ASP A 71 -11.17 16.41 3.03
N GLY A 72 -11.41 17.37 3.93
CA GLY A 72 -10.39 17.97 4.79
C GLY A 72 -9.95 17.02 5.90
N GLN A 73 -8.66 17.01 6.24
CA GLN A 73 -8.15 16.29 7.42
C GLN A 73 -8.47 17.08 8.68
N ILE A 74 -9.02 16.40 9.69
CA ILE A 74 -9.41 17.01 10.97
C ILE A 74 -8.38 16.68 12.05
N THR A 75 -8.10 15.39 12.25
CA THR A 75 -7.17 14.90 13.27
C THR A 75 -6.34 13.79 12.67
N ARG A 76 -5.06 13.71 13.04
CA ARG A 76 -4.12 12.70 12.55
C ARG A 76 -3.38 12.07 13.71
N VAL A 77 -3.26 10.75 13.69
CA VAL A 77 -2.48 9.94 14.62
C VAL A 77 -1.46 9.13 13.82
N GLU A 78 -0.34 8.81 14.46
CA GLU A 78 0.76 8.08 13.86
C GLU A 78 1.27 6.99 14.82
N SER A 79 1.70 5.88 14.24
CA SER A 79 2.38 4.78 14.92
C SER A 79 3.69 4.51 14.20
N VAL A 80 4.79 4.57 14.95
CA VAL A 80 6.11 4.21 14.44
C VAL A 80 6.19 2.70 14.32
N LEU A 81 6.72 2.23 13.20
CA LEU A 81 6.90 0.82 12.86
C LEU A 81 8.38 0.54 12.61
N ALA A 82 8.77 -0.72 12.80
CA ALA A 82 10.09 -1.23 12.50
C ALA A 82 9.94 -2.57 11.77
N LEU A 83 9.31 -2.53 10.59
CA LEU A 83 9.08 -3.72 9.77
C LEU A 83 10.00 -3.64 8.55
N THR A 84 10.96 -4.55 8.49
CA THR A 84 11.96 -4.62 7.43
C THR A 84 11.72 -5.85 6.56
N GLY A 85 11.99 -5.74 5.27
CA GLY A 85 11.98 -6.88 4.37
C GLY A 85 13.01 -7.95 4.74
N ALA A 86 12.78 -9.17 4.28
CA ALA A 86 13.60 -10.33 4.62
C ALA A 86 13.97 -11.19 3.41
N ALA A 87 13.66 -10.74 2.18
CA ALA A 87 14.14 -11.41 0.98
C ALA A 87 15.68 -11.33 0.90
N GLU A 88 16.32 -12.31 0.28
CA GLU A 88 17.80 -12.35 0.19
C GLU A 88 18.32 -11.44 -0.93
N GLU A 89 17.48 -11.17 -1.94
CA GLU A 89 17.85 -10.39 -3.12
C GLU A 89 17.53 -8.90 -2.99
N GLU A 90 18.20 -8.12 -3.85
CA GLU A 90 18.03 -6.67 -3.95
C GLU A 90 16.59 -6.28 -4.34
N MET A 91 16.21 -5.05 -4.01
CA MET A 91 14.93 -4.49 -4.44
C MET A 91 14.90 -4.22 -5.95
N LEU A 92 13.71 -4.32 -6.54
CA LEU A 92 13.44 -3.78 -7.85
C LEU A 92 13.70 -2.26 -7.88
N PRO A 93 13.98 -1.68 -9.07
CA PRO A 93 14.12 -0.24 -9.19
C PRO A 93 12.92 0.48 -8.57
N PHE A 94 13.18 1.59 -7.89
CA PHE A 94 12.17 2.28 -7.07
C PHE A 94 10.86 2.67 -7.79
N GLN A 95 10.94 2.84 -9.11
CA GLN A 95 9.79 3.11 -9.98
C GLN A 95 8.92 1.89 -10.29
N CYS A 96 9.44 0.68 -10.13
CA CYS A 96 8.75 -0.58 -10.37
C CYS A 96 7.92 -0.93 -9.12
N ALA A 97 6.62 -1.06 -9.30
CA ALA A 97 5.71 -1.34 -8.19
C ALA A 97 4.63 -2.34 -8.60
N THR A 98 4.38 -3.30 -7.73
CA THR A 98 3.19 -4.14 -7.79
C THR A 98 1.99 -3.35 -7.26
N VAL A 99 0.82 -3.57 -7.85
CA VAL A 99 -0.40 -2.81 -7.54
C VAL A 99 -1.47 -3.71 -6.96
N ILE A 100 -2.02 -3.32 -5.82
CA ILE A 100 -3.27 -3.87 -5.31
C ILE A 100 -4.43 -3.08 -5.90
N THR A 101 -5.31 -3.75 -6.62
CA THR A 101 -6.51 -3.15 -7.20
C THR A 101 -7.71 -3.40 -6.29
N LEU A 102 -8.42 -2.35 -5.92
CA LEU A 102 -9.63 -2.40 -5.12
C LEU A 102 -10.84 -2.30 -6.03
N ILE A 103 -11.82 -3.16 -5.82
CA ILE A 103 -13.04 -3.24 -6.62
C ILE A 103 -14.23 -3.09 -5.69
N THR A 104 -15.21 -2.32 -6.14
CA THR A 104 -16.51 -2.14 -5.48
C THR A 104 -17.61 -2.78 -6.32
N ALA A 105 -18.83 -2.84 -5.78
CA ALA A 105 -20.01 -3.28 -6.53
C ALA A 105 -20.37 -2.36 -7.72
N SER A 106 -19.80 -1.14 -7.81
CA SER A 106 -20.04 -0.26 -8.96
C SER A 106 -19.29 -0.78 -10.19
N ALA A 107 -20.06 -1.12 -11.23
CA ALA A 107 -19.51 -1.60 -12.49
C ALA A 107 -18.69 -0.55 -13.27
N THR A 108 -18.80 0.73 -12.88
CA THR A 108 -18.11 1.84 -13.55
C THR A 108 -16.66 1.99 -13.09
N ARG A 109 -15.85 2.67 -13.90
CA ARG A 109 -14.43 2.95 -13.57
C ARG A 109 -14.26 3.72 -12.25
N HIS A 110 -15.26 4.52 -11.86
CA HIS A 110 -15.25 5.29 -10.62
C HIS A 110 -15.32 4.43 -9.37
N GLY A 111 -15.79 3.18 -9.48
CA GLY A 111 -15.83 2.21 -8.40
C GLY A 111 -14.54 1.41 -8.19
N ARG A 112 -13.42 1.84 -8.77
CA ARG A 112 -12.14 1.10 -8.69
C ARG A 112 -11.06 1.97 -8.05
N GLY A 113 -10.42 1.43 -7.02
CA GLY A 113 -9.27 2.02 -6.35
C GLY A 113 -7.99 1.25 -6.68
N ARG A 114 -6.83 1.85 -6.44
CA ARG A 114 -5.53 1.19 -6.55
C ARG A 114 -4.56 1.81 -5.58
N PHE A 115 -3.64 0.99 -5.08
CA PHE A 115 -2.46 1.49 -4.39
C PHE A 115 -1.21 0.72 -4.80
N TYR A 116 -0.09 1.42 -4.81
CA TYR A 116 1.21 0.92 -5.29
C TYR A 116 2.05 0.51 -4.10
N LEU A 117 2.53 -0.73 -4.12
CA LEU A 117 3.40 -1.27 -3.08
C LEU A 117 4.81 -0.64 -3.16
N PRO A 118 5.63 -0.79 -2.10
CA PRO A 118 7.07 -0.63 -2.24
C PRO A 118 7.65 -1.54 -3.33
N PRO A 119 8.86 -1.25 -3.83
CA PRO A 119 9.57 -2.18 -4.71
C PRO A 119 9.75 -3.52 -3.99
N LEU A 120 9.39 -4.61 -4.68
CA LEU A 120 9.60 -5.98 -4.21
C LEU A 120 11.04 -6.42 -4.50
N ALA A 121 11.46 -7.56 -3.98
CA ALA A 121 12.75 -8.16 -4.30
C ALA A 121 12.81 -8.64 -5.77
N VAL A 122 13.99 -8.64 -6.38
CA VAL A 122 14.20 -9.05 -7.78
C VAL A 122 13.79 -10.53 -8.00
N SER A 123 13.95 -11.39 -6.99
CA SER A 123 13.55 -12.80 -7.02
C SER A 123 12.04 -13.03 -7.18
N THR A 124 11.24 -11.98 -6.97
CA THR A 124 9.79 -12.05 -7.23
C THR A 124 9.46 -12.08 -8.71
N LEU A 125 10.42 -11.82 -9.61
CA LEU A 125 10.20 -11.81 -11.06
C LEU A 125 10.74 -13.05 -11.77
N ALA A 126 9.94 -13.54 -12.72
CA ALA A 126 10.37 -14.47 -13.75
C ALA A 126 9.81 -14.01 -15.10
N SER A 127 10.66 -13.95 -16.13
CA SER A 127 10.26 -13.56 -17.49
C SER A 127 9.49 -12.23 -17.57
N GLY A 128 9.84 -11.26 -16.71
CA GLY A 128 9.23 -9.92 -16.69
C GLY A 128 7.87 -9.84 -15.99
N ARG A 129 7.44 -10.88 -15.26
CA ARG A 129 6.19 -10.95 -14.48
C ARG A 129 6.47 -11.45 -13.08
N LEU A 130 5.55 -11.20 -12.15
CA LEU A 130 5.62 -11.81 -10.84
C LEU A 130 5.49 -13.33 -10.93
N THR A 131 6.28 -14.04 -10.14
CA THR A 131 6.16 -15.49 -9.98
C THR A 131 4.85 -15.84 -9.28
N SER A 132 4.36 -17.07 -9.50
CA SER A 132 3.18 -17.59 -8.79
C SER A 132 3.37 -17.64 -7.27
N ALA A 133 4.61 -17.83 -6.80
CA ALA A 133 4.96 -17.78 -5.39
C ALA A 133 4.83 -16.34 -4.86
N ALA A 134 5.34 -15.34 -5.58
CA ALA A 134 5.22 -13.94 -5.18
C ALA A 134 3.76 -13.48 -5.15
N THR A 135 2.94 -13.88 -6.12
CA THR A 135 1.50 -13.56 -6.10
C THR A 135 0.76 -14.25 -4.96
N SER A 136 1.09 -15.51 -4.63
CA SER A 136 0.52 -16.21 -3.47
C SER A 136 0.90 -15.56 -2.13
N ASN A 137 2.15 -15.10 -2.00
CA ASN A 137 2.60 -14.37 -0.81
C ASN A 137 1.87 -13.03 -0.67
N LEU A 138 1.65 -12.30 -1.76
CA LEU A 138 0.86 -11.07 -1.75
C LEU A 138 -0.61 -11.33 -1.41
N ASP A 139 -1.20 -12.40 -1.94
CA ASP A 139 -2.57 -12.80 -1.64
C ASP A 139 -2.74 -13.10 -0.14
N THR A 140 -1.86 -13.94 0.42
CA THR A 140 -1.87 -14.29 1.85
C THR A 140 -1.66 -13.05 2.72
N ALA A 141 -0.66 -12.23 2.40
CA ALA A 141 -0.34 -11.04 3.16
C ALA A 141 -1.47 -10.01 3.16
N PHE A 142 -2.06 -9.71 2.00
CA PHE A 142 -3.10 -8.68 1.92
C PHE A 142 -4.48 -9.21 2.33
N THR A 143 -4.72 -10.52 2.29
CA THR A 143 -5.86 -11.14 2.98
C THR A 143 -5.74 -10.90 4.49
N ALA A 144 -4.60 -11.23 5.10
CA ALA A 144 -4.36 -10.96 6.52
C ALA A 144 -4.48 -9.46 6.87
N PHE A 145 -4.01 -8.58 5.99
CA PHE A 145 -4.17 -7.13 6.13
C PHE A 145 -5.64 -6.71 6.21
N PHE A 146 -6.47 -7.15 5.26
CA PHE A 146 -7.88 -6.76 5.22
C PHE A 146 -8.70 -7.41 6.33
N ASP A 147 -8.38 -8.65 6.70
CA ASP A 147 -9.03 -9.37 7.80
C ASP A 147 -8.79 -8.67 9.14
N GLU A 148 -7.58 -8.15 9.39
CA GLU A 148 -7.27 -7.40 10.61
C GLU A 148 -8.08 -6.09 10.70
N LEU A 149 -8.19 -5.35 9.59
CA LEU A 149 -9.02 -4.15 9.54
C LEU A 149 -10.51 -4.47 9.76
N ALA A 150 -11.00 -5.54 9.12
CA ALA A 150 -12.39 -5.97 9.26
C ALA A 150 -12.70 -6.44 10.70
N THR A 151 -11.79 -7.18 11.32
CA THR A 151 -11.90 -7.64 12.72
C THR A 151 -11.93 -6.47 13.69
N ALA A 152 -11.19 -5.39 13.41
CA ALA A 152 -11.25 -4.15 14.17
C ALA A 152 -12.56 -3.35 13.96
N GLY A 153 -13.42 -3.76 13.03
CA GLY A 153 -14.68 -3.07 12.71
C GLY A 153 -14.53 -1.93 11.70
N LEU A 154 -13.46 -1.92 10.90
CA LEU A 154 -13.26 -0.97 9.81
C LEU A 154 -13.73 -1.56 8.48
N THR A 155 -14.56 -0.82 7.75
CA THR A 155 -14.97 -1.17 6.39
C THR A 155 -14.11 -0.40 5.41
N VAL A 156 -13.27 -1.07 4.62
CA VAL A 156 -12.44 -0.41 3.60
C VAL A 156 -13.31 0.11 2.44
N VAL A 157 -13.06 1.34 2.01
CA VAL A 157 -13.85 2.03 0.98
C VAL A 157 -12.95 2.64 -0.11
N VAL A 158 -13.49 2.70 -1.33
CA VAL A 158 -12.99 3.62 -2.36
C VAL A 158 -13.67 4.97 -2.15
N ARG A 159 -12.86 6.01 -1.92
CA ARG A 159 -13.33 7.39 -1.72
C ARG A 159 -13.28 8.18 -3.02
N ASN A 160 -14.44 8.62 -3.52
CA ASN A 160 -14.55 9.55 -4.64
C ASN A 160 -14.63 10.99 -4.12
N ARG A 161 -13.55 11.75 -4.31
CA ARG A 161 -13.42 13.14 -3.86
C ARG A 161 -14.27 14.16 -4.64
N THR A 162 -14.68 13.83 -5.86
CA THR A 162 -15.50 14.76 -6.67
C THR A 162 -16.96 14.72 -6.25
N GLY A 163 -17.47 13.53 -5.91
CA GLY A 163 -18.84 13.34 -5.46
C GLY A 163 -19.00 13.27 -3.95
N HIS A 164 -17.90 13.32 -3.19
CA HIS A 164 -17.88 13.06 -1.76
C HIS A 164 -18.60 11.75 -1.37
N VAL A 165 -18.40 10.70 -2.17
CA VAL A 165 -19.01 9.37 -1.96
C VAL A 165 -17.95 8.36 -1.56
N SER A 166 -18.24 7.59 -0.52
CA SER A 166 -17.51 6.38 -0.15
C SER A 166 -18.25 5.17 -0.66
N THR A 167 -17.53 4.20 -1.23
CA THR A 167 -18.13 2.94 -1.69
C THR A 167 -17.32 1.77 -1.13
N PRO A 168 -17.93 0.88 -0.32
CA PRO A 168 -17.26 -0.30 0.20
C PRO A 168 -16.63 -1.16 -0.89
N ILE A 169 -15.43 -1.65 -0.63
CA ILE A 169 -14.78 -2.63 -1.49
C ILE A 169 -15.47 -3.99 -1.31
N THR A 170 -15.58 -4.74 -2.40
CA THR A 170 -16.09 -6.12 -2.42
C THR A 170 -14.98 -7.12 -2.71
N GLU A 171 -13.86 -6.65 -3.29
CA GLU A 171 -12.75 -7.50 -3.68
C GLU A 171 -11.46 -6.66 -3.76
N ALA A 172 -10.33 -7.28 -3.42
CA ALA A 172 -8.99 -6.81 -3.72
C ALA A 172 -8.30 -7.80 -4.67
N ARG A 173 -7.54 -7.30 -5.64
CA ARG A 173 -6.81 -8.13 -6.62
C ARG A 173 -5.34 -7.78 -6.66
N VAL A 174 -4.52 -8.82 -6.74
CA VAL A 174 -3.09 -8.72 -7.07
C VAL A 174 -2.92 -9.03 -8.56
N GLY A 175 -2.25 -8.15 -9.30
CA GLY A 175 -1.84 -8.42 -10.68
C GLY A 175 -0.42 -8.99 -10.74
N ASP A 176 -0.10 -9.76 -11.78
CA ASP A 176 1.24 -10.33 -12.03
C ASP A 176 2.16 -9.39 -12.84
N VAL A 177 1.63 -8.26 -13.31
CA VAL A 177 2.38 -7.26 -14.08
C VAL A 177 2.87 -6.16 -13.16
N VAL A 178 4.18 -5.89 -13.23
CA VAL A 178 4.80 -4.75 -12.57
C VAL A 178 4.40 -3.46 -13.27
N ASP A 179 3.89 -2.49 -12.50
CA ASP A 179 3.54 -1.16 -12.99
C ASP A 179 4.70 -0.16 -12.75
N THR A 180 4.64 0.98 -13.43
CA THR A 180 5.63 2.06 -13.31
C THR A 180 5.04 3.26 -12.60
N GLN A 181 5.58 3.60 -11.43
CA GLN A 181 5.22 4.81 -10.71
C GLN A 181 6.12 5.97 -11.15
N ARG A 182 5.75 6.62 -12.26
CA ARG A 182 6.54 7.72 -12.87
C ARG A 182 6.88 8.87 -11.91
N ARG A 183 5.99 9.16 -10.95
CA ARG A 183 6.22 10.22 -9.95
C ARG A 183 7.42 9.96 -9.03
N ARG A 184 7.78 8.69 -8.82
CA ARG A 184 8.97 8.27 -8.06
C ARG A 184 10.26 8.49 -8.84
N ARG A 185 10.24 8.29 -10.17
CA ARG A 185 11.41 8.48 -11.05
C ARG A 185 11.82 9.95 -11.18
N ASN A 186 10.85 10.87 -11.29
CA ASN A 186 11.12 12.28 -11.61
C ASN A 186 12.02 13.03 -10.62
N LYS A 187 12.30 12.45 -9.45
CA LYS A 187 13.14 13.05 -8.41
C LYS A 187 14.58 12.54 -8.42
N LEU A 188 14.87 11.49 -9.18
CA LEU A 188 16.18 10.85 -9.22
C LEU A 188 17.10 11.57 -10.20
N GLN A 189 18.31 11.89 -9.73
CA GLN A 189 19.37 12.43 -10.58
C GLN A 189 20.17 11.28 -11.20
N GLU A 190 20.24 11.26 -12.53
CA GLU A 190 21.05 10.29 -13.27
C GLU A 190 22.53 10.74 -13.29
N ALA A 191 23.44 9.80 -13.09
CA ALA A 191 24.86 9.98 -13.35
C ALA A 191 25.18 9.40 -14.72
N TYR A 192 25.69 10.22 -15.64
CA TYR A 192 25.99 9.82 -17.01
C TYR A 192 27.46 9.49 -17.20
N THR A 193 27.75 8.41 -17.92
CA THR A 193 29.08 8.13 -18.47
C THR A 193 29.08 8.48 -19.96
N VAL A 194 30.03 9.32 -20.38
CA VAL A 194 30.13 9.75 -21.78
C VAL A 194 30.61 8.58 -22.63
N ILE A 195 29.84 8.24 -23.66
CA ILE A 195 30.23 7.30 -24.71
C ILE A 195 30.80 8.12 -25.87
N THR A 196 32.07 7.86 -26.23
CA THR A 196 32.68 8.45 -27.43
C THR A 196 32.16 7.73 -28.67
N VAL A 197 31.75 8.51 -29.68
CA VAL A 197 31.22 8.01 -30.97
C VAL A 197 32.09 8.54 -32.10
#